data_AF-A0A8T4MRM4-F1
#
_entry.id   AF-A0A8T4MRM4-F1
#
_cell.length_a   1.000
_cell.length_b   1.000
_cell.length_c   1.000
_cell.angle_alpha   90.00
_cell.angle_beta   90.00
_cell.angle_gamma   90.00
#
_symmetry.space_group_name_H-M   'P 1'
#
loop_
_entity.id
_entity.type
_entity.pdbx_description
1 polymer ?
#
loop_
_entity_poly.entity_id
_entity_poly.type
_entity_poly.pdbx_seq_one_letter_code
_entity_poly.pdbx_strand_id
1 'polypeptide(L)' 'MTKIISISDEAYEELKKLKKDGSFSRIILELSREKKKNSIMDFAGIIDKEEGERMLKQLIEEKKIGSRRFQ' A
#
# COMPACT_ATOMS: atom_id res chain seq x y z
N MET A 1 -19.97 -22.45 -1.94
CA MET A 1 -20.31 -22.42 -0.50
C MET A 1 -20.33 -20.97 -0.04
N THR A 2 -21.41 -20.53 0.62
CA THR A 2 -21.52 -19.18 1.16
C THR A 2 -21.20 -19.20 2.65
N LYS A 3 -20.39 -18.23 3.10
CA LYS A 3 -20.08 -18.03 4.53
C LYS A 3 -20.64 -16.68 4.94
N ILE A 4 -21.29 -16.63 6.11
CA ILE A 4 -21.81 -15.40 6.70
C ILE A 4 -20.79 -14.93 7.73
N ILE A 5 -20.38 -13.67 7.64
CA ILE A 5 -19.50 -13.02 8.61
C ILE A 5 -20.23 -11.80 9.17
N SER A 6 -20.21 -11.65 10.48
CA SER A 6 -20.70 -10.46 11.16
C SER A 6 -19.54 -9.50 11.36
N ILE A 7 -19.76 -8.23 11.05
CA ILE A 7 -18.78 -7.14 11.23
C ILE A 7 -19.47 -5.98 11.93
N SER A 8 -18.69 -5.06 12.50
CA SER A 8 -19.25 -3.82 13.05
C SER A 8 -19.80 -2.93 11.92
N ASP A 9 -20.75 -2.06 12.28
CA ASP A 9 -21.31 -1.08 11.34
C ASP A 9 -20.22 -0.15 10.77
N GLU A 10 -19.26 0.24 11.61
CA GLU A 10 -18.10 1.03 11.19
C GLU A 10 -17.27 0.30 10.13
N ALA A 11 -16.94 -0.98 10.35
CA ALA A 11 -16.19 -1.77 9.39
C ALA A 11 -16.96 -1.96 8.07
N TYR A 12 -18.28 -2.08 8.13
CA TYR A 12 -19.13 -2.15 6.94
C TYR A 12 -19.08 -0.86 6.12
N GLU A 13 -19.22 0.30 6.76
CA GLU A 13 -19.18 1.59 6.06
C GLU A 13 -17.79 1.86 5.45
N GLU A 14 -16.70 1.48 6.12
CA GLU A 14 -15.36 1.56 5.54
C GLU A 14 -15.21 0.67 4.30
N LEU A 15 -15.65 -0.60 4.37
CA LEU A 15 -15.61 -1.50 3.22
C LEU A 15 -16.48 -1.00 2.06
N LYS A 16 -17.61 -0.36 2.36
CA LYS A 16 -18.53 0.19 1.37
C LYS A 16 -17.90 1.36 0.59
N LYS A 17 -17.14 2.23 1.27
CA LYS A 17 -16.35 3.30 0.61
C LYS A 17 -15.32 2.74 -0.36
N LEU A 18 -14.66 1.64 0.03
CA LEU A 18 -13.62 0.98 -0.77
C LEU A 18 -14.20 0.21 -1.98
N LYS A 19 -15.42 -0.30 -1.86
CA LYS A 19 -16.04 -1.18 -2.85
C LYS A 19 -16.27 -0.50 -4.19
N LYS A 20 -16.61 0.80 -4.18
CA LYS A 20 -17.18 1.49 -5.35
C LYS A 20 -18.24 0.59 -6.00
N ASP A 21 -18.07 0.21 -7.26
CA ASP A 21 -18.97 -0.67 -8.02
C ASP A 21 -18.63 -2.18 -7.90
N GLY A 22 -17.56 -2.55 -7.18
CA GLY A 22 -17.08 -3.93 -7.04
C GLY A 22 -17.88 -4.79 -6.06
N SER A 23 -17.38 -5.98 -5.68
CA SER A 23 -17.99 -6.84 -4.65
C SER A 23 -17.22 -6.76 -3.32
N PHE A 24 -17.91 -6.92 -2.18
CA PHE A 24 -17.23 -6.97 -0.87
C PHE A 24 -16.18 -8.09 -0.82
N SER A 25 -16.50 -9.25 -1.39
CA SER A 25 -15.57 -10.38 -1.48
C SER A 25 -14.29 -10.03 -2.24
N ARG A 26 -14.37 -9.20 -3.28
CA ARG A 26 -13.20 -8.76 -4.05
C ARG A 26 -12.28 -7.88 -3.21
N ILE A 27 -12.82 -6.88 -2.52
CA ILE A 27 -12.02 -6.00 -1.65
C ILE A 27 -11.36 -6.79 -0.54
N ILE A 28 -12.11 -7.69 0.11
CA ILE A 28 -11.59 -8.54 1.18
C ILE A 28 -10.40 -9.35 0.65
N LEU A 29 -10.49 -9.88 -0.58
CA LEU A 29 -9.39 -10.58 -1.23
C LEU A 29 -8.23 -9.64 -1.54
N GLU A 30 -8.46 -8.45 -2.11
CA GLU A 30 -7.42 -7.46 -2.43
C GLU A 30 -6.66 -7.04 -1.16
N LEU A 31 -7.36 -6.64 -0.11
CA LEU A 31 -6.77 -6.28 1.19
C LEU A 31 -6.03 -7.45 1.84
N SER A 32 -6.54 -8.69 1.70
CA SER A 32 -5.87 -9.88 2.22
C SER A 32 -4.62 -10.26 1.43
N ARG A 33 -4.58 -9.92 0.13
CA ARG A 33 -3.46 -10.18 -0.78
C ARG A 33 -2.37 -9.13 -0.62
N GLU A 34 -2.69 -7.87 -0.37
CA GLU A 34 -1.67 -6.85 -0.03
C GLU A 34 -0.89 -7.22 1.24
N LYS A 35 -1.52 -7.95 2.17
CA LYS A 35 -0.81 -8.54 3.33
C LYS A 35 0.08 -9.74 2.97
N LYS A 36 -0.10 -10.38 1.82
CA LYS A 36 0.91 -11.31 1.27
C LYS A 36 2.05 -10.46 0.71
N LYS A 37 2.93 -10.04 1.62
CA LYS A 37 4.28 -9.51 1.42
C LYS A 37 4.67 -9.41 -0.07
N ASN A 38 4.49 -8.23 -0.65
CA ASN A 38 5.45 -7.81 -1.66
C ASN A 38 6.80 -7.76 -0.93
N SER A 39 7.64 -8.76 -1.15
CA SER A 39 9.00 -8.74 -0.65
C SER A 39 9.70 -7.57 -1.31
N ILE A 40 10.55 -6.85 -0.59
CA ILE A 40 11.39 -5.83 -1.25
C ILE A 40 12.25 -6.47 -2.37
N MET A 41 12.48 -7.78 -2.27
CA MET A 41 13.15 -8.57 -3.29
C MET A 41 12.33 -8.75 -4.58
N ASP A 42 11.01 -8.56 -4.55
CA ASP A 42 10.17 -8.59 -5.75
C ASP A 42 10.48 -7.39 -6.67
N PHE A 43 11.18 -6.37 -6.14
CA PHE A 43 11.67 -5.21 -6.88
C PHE A 43 13.17 -5.27 -7.20
N ALA A 44 13.86 -6.36 -6.83
CA ALA A 44 15.29 -6.51 -7.09
C ALA A 44 15.56 -6.64 -8.60
N GLY A 45 16.45 -5.78 -9.12
CA GLY A 45 16.85 -5.80 -10.54
C GLY A 45 15.90 -5.08 -11.50
N ILE A 46 14.83 -4.45 -11.02
CA ILE A 46 13.94 -3.62 -11.84
C ILE A 46 14.61 -2.30 -12.23
N ILE A 47 15.42 -1.74 -11.33
CA ILE A 47 16.05 -0.44 -11.49
C ILE A 47 17.55 -0.66 -11.73
N ASP A 48 18.10 0.03 -12.72
CA ASP A 48 19.54 0.03 -12.96
C ASP A 48 20.29 0.78 -11.83
N LYS A 49 21.61 0.57 -11.76
CA LYS A 49 22.41 1.13 -10.67
C LYS A 49 22.40 2.67 -10.67
N GLU A 50 22.43 3.29 -11.85
CA GLU A 50 22.51 4.75 -11.98
C GLU A 50 21.20 5.42 -11.56
N GLU A 51 20.08 4.86 -11.98
CA GLU A 51 18.74 5.30 -11.61
C GLU A 51 18.48 5.10 -10.12
N GLY A 52 18.92 3.98 -9.56
CA GLY A 52 18.87 3.74 -8.11
C GLY A 52 19.67 4.77 -7.31
N GLU A 53 20.87 5.13 -7.76
CA GLU A 53 21.69 6.18 -7.13
C GLU A 53 21.06 7.57 -7.24
N ARG A 54 20.41 7.90 -8.37
CA ARG A 54 19.66 9.16 -8.54
C ARG A 54 18.48 9.26 -7.57
N MET A 55 17.66 8.21 -7.50
CA MET A 55 16.50 8.17 -6.60
C MET A 55 16.93 8.26 -5.13
N LEU A 56 18.02 7.58 -4.76
CA LEU A 56 18.56 7.65 -3.40
C LEU A 56 19.01 9.08 -3.04
N LYS A 57 19.68 9.79 -3.95
CA LYS A 57 20.07 11.20 -3.76
C LYS A 57 18.86 12.09 -3.52
N GLN A 58 17.81 11.96 -4.33
CA GLN A 58 16.57 12.73 -4.18
C GLN A 58 15.90 12.48 -2.83
N LEU A 59 15.77 11.21 -2.41
CA LEU A 59 15.18 10.86 -1.11
C LEU A 59 15.94 11.46 0.07
N ILE A 60 17.28 11.48 0.01
CA ILE A 60 18.12 12.09 1.06
C ILE A 60 17.91 13.61 1.08
N GLU A 61 17.82 14.24 -0.08
CA GLU A 61 17.61 15.68 -0.20
C GLU A 61 16.23 16.11 0.33
N GLU A 62 15.18 15.37 -0.01
CA GLU A 62 13.83 15.57 0.52
C GLU A 62 13.77 15.40 2.04
N LYS A 63 14.44 14.38 2.60
CA LYS A 63 14.53 14.21 4.06
C LYS A 63 15.21 15.39 4.75
N LYS A 64 16.27 15.95 4.16
CA LYS A 64 16.95 17.15 4.67
C LYS A 64 16.09 18.42 4.57
N ILE A 65 15.18 18.49 3.61
CA ILE A 65 14.24 19.61 3.46
C ILE A 65 13.10 19.46 4.48
N GLY A 66 12.54 18.26 4.64
CA GLY A 66 11.51 17.97 5.64
C GLY A 66 11.98 18.26 7.07
N SER A 67 13.21 17.85 7.42
CA SER A 67 13.79 18.11 8.75
C SER A 67 14.03 19.60 9.05
N ARG A 68 14.25 20.44 8.03
CA ARG A 68 14.45 21.89 8.18
C ARG A 68 13.16 22.69 8.32
N ARG A 69 12.00 22.09 8.00
CA ARG A 69 10.68 22.73 8.15
C ARG A 69 10.09 22.61 9.56
N PHE A 70 10.67 21.76 10.42
CA PHE A 70 10.21 21.53 11.79
C PHE A 70 11.25 21.94 12.86
N GLN A 71 12.28 22.71 12.49
CA GLN A 71 13.22 23.36 13.41
C GLN A 71 12.98 24.86 13.46
#